data_AF-A0A485CYS0-F1
#
_entry.id   AF-A0A485CYS0-F1
#
_cell.length_a   1.000
_cell.length_b   1.000
_cell.length_c   1.000
_cell.angle_alpha   90.00
_cell.angle_beta   90.00
_cell.angle_gamma   90.00
#
_symmetry.space_group_name_H-M   'P 1'
#
loop_
_entity.id
_entity.type
_entity.pdbx_description
1 polymer ?
#
loop_
_entity_poly.entity_id
_entity_poly.type
_entity_poly.pdbx_seq_one_letter_code
_entity_poly.pdbx_strand_id
1 'polypeptide(L)'
;MSEVNIDAALVREGGAELSRTDEKLVEMSNGCICCTLREDLLLEVNRLAKEGRFDQLVIESTGISEPLPVAETFTFAGDDGQSLSTVARLDTMVTVVDAFNFLRDYDSADSIRSRGESLGEGDERSVVDLLIEQIEFCDVLVLNKVDLIDDGQQEKLMAILRSA
;
A
#
# COMPACT_ATOMS: atom_id res chain seq x y z
N MET A 1 11.86 -12.27 12.57
CA MET A 1 11.68 -13.70 12.20
C MET A 1 10.67 -13.70 11.08
N SER A 2 11.15 -14.06 9.88
CA SER A 2 10.44 -14.28 8.61
C SER A 2 8.96 -13.88 8.56
N GLU A 3 8.66 -12.70 8.04
CA GLU A 3 7.41 -12.52 7.30
C GLU A 3 7.49 -13.46 6.10
N VAL A 4 6.71 -14.53 6.14
CA VAL A 4 6.48 -15.35 4.96
C VAL A 4 5.54 -14.51 4.11
N ASN A 5 6.05 -13.98 3.00
CA ASN A 5 5.30 -13.19 2.04
C ASN A 5 4.38 -14.13 1.24
N ILE A 6 3.29 -14.56 1.89
CA ILE A 6 2.33 -15.53 1.38
C ILE A 6 1.72 -15.02 0.06
N ASP A 7 1.60 -13.71 -0.11
CA ASP A 7 1.00 -13.08 -1.29
C ASP A 7 1.80 -13.33 -2.57
N ALA A 8 3.13 -13.22 -2.52
CA ALA A 8 3.97 -13.54 -3.67
C ALA A 8 3.92 -15.03 -4.05
N ALA A 9 3.71 -15.93 -3.07
CA ALA A 9 3.55 -17.37 -3.32
C ALA A 9 2.15 -17.70 -3.88
N LEU A 10 1.10 -17.08 -3.36
CA LEU A 10 -0.27 -17.24 -3.83
C LEU A 10 -0.48 -16.67 -5.24
N VAL A 11 0.22 -15.60 -5.63
CA VAL A 11 0.21 -15.11 -7.03
C VAL A 11 0.91 -16.09 -7.97
N ARG A 12 1.96 -16.79 -7.50
CA ARG A 12 2.65 -17.82 -8.28
C ARG A 12 1.85 -19.12 -8.41
N GLU A 13 1.05 -19.47 -7.40
CA GLU A 13 0.33 -20.75 -7.31
C GLU A 13 -1.17 -20.66 -7.66
N GLY A 14 -1.78 -19.48 -7.51
CA GLY A 14 -3.20 -19.21 -7.72
C GLY A 14 -3.54 -19.24 -9.20
N GLY A 15 -4.17 -20.33 -9.65
CA GLY A 15 -4.59 -20.63 -11.02
C GLY A 15 -5.65 -19.70 -11.64
N ALA A 16 -5.50 -18.38 -11.48
CA ALA A 16 -5.81 -17.53 -12.62
C ALA A 16 -4.98 -18.07 -13.79
N GLU A 17 -5.60 -18.28 -14.94
CA GLU A 17 -4.87 -18.41 -16.20
C GLU A 17 -4.16 -17.07 -16.45
N LEU A 18 -3.12 -16.79 -15.67
CA LEU A 18 -2.07 -15.83 -15.92
C LEU A 18 -1.34 -16.40 -17.12
N SER A 19 -1.99 -16.19 -18.28
CA SER A 19 -1.38 -16.27 -19.59
C SER A 19 0.01 -15.71 -19.42
N ARG A 20 1.01 -16.49 -19.85
CA ARG A 20 2.45 -16.23 -19.86
C ARG A 20 2.79 -14.84 -20.40
N THR A 21 2.43 -13.83 -19.64
CA THR A 21 2.74 -12.43 -19.81
C THR A 21 3.85 -12.23 -18.80
N ASP A 22 4.95 -11.64 -19.24
CA ASP A 22 6.21 -11.57 -18.50
C ASP A 22 6.11 -10.70 -17.23
N GLU A 23 5.30 -11.09 -16.25
CA GLU A 23 5.19 -10.45 -14.94
C GLU A 23 6.49 -10.70 -14.17
N LYS A 24 7.31 -9.65 -14.05
CA LYS A 24 8.56 -9.67 -13.30
C LYS A 24 8.31 -9.10 -11.91
N LEU A 25 8.19 -9.99 -10.92
CA LEU A 25 8.12 -9.59 -9.51
C LEU A 25 9.52 -9.16 -9.04
N VAL A 26 9.65 -7.90 -8.64
CA VAL A 26 10.91 -7.33 -8.12
C VAL A 26 10.69 -6.99 -6.66
N GLU A 27 11.31 -7.78 -5.78
CA GLU A 27 11.26 -7.55 -4.34
C GLU A 27 12.32 -6.52 -3.93
N MET A 28 11.90 -5.49 -3.21
CA MET A 28 12.79 -4.45 -2.69
C MET A 28 13.28 -4.90 -1.31
N SER A 29 14.57 -5.19 -1.21
CA SER A 29 15.17 -5.58 0.06
C SER A 29 15.45 -4.29 0.85
N ASN A 30 14.70 -3.98 1.94
CA ASN A 30 15.21 -3.31 3.16
C ASN A 30 14.08 -3.00 4.18
N GLY A 31 14.26 -3.44 5.43
CA GLY A 31 13.29 -3.34 6.54
C GLY A 31 13.42 -2.12 7.47
N CYS A 32 13.64 -0.91 6.95
CA CYS A 32 13.51 0.36 7.69
C CYS A 32 12.99 1.45 6.74
N ILE A 33 11.81 2.00 7.01
CA ILE A 33 10.92 2.54 5.97
C ILE A 33 11.01 4.07 5.73
N CYS A 34 11.72 4.89 6.52
CA CYS A 34 11.49 6.34 6.37
C CYS A 34 12.38 7.11 5.35
N CYS A 35 13.50 6.55 4.86
CA CYS A 35 14.40 7.27 3.92
C CYS A 35 14.76 6.53 2.62
N THR A 36 14.83 5.19 2.61
CA THR A 36 15.29 4.43 1.43
C THR A 36 14.17 4.09 0.45
N LEU A 37 12.91 4.11 0.89
CA LEU A 37 11.77 3.72 0.05
C LEU A 37 11.66 4.58 -1.21
N ARG A 38 11.86 5.89 -1.09
CA ARG A 38 11.78 6.83 -2.22
C ARG A 38 12.89 6.59 -3.24
N GLU A 39 14.13 6.45 -2.78
CA GLU A 39 15.28 6.24 -3.65
C GLU A 39 15.20 4.87 -4.34
N ASP A 40 14.90 3.83 -3.58
CA ASP A 40 14.75 2.48 -4.11
C ASP A 40 13.61 2.43 -5.14
N LEU A 41 12.46 3.05 -4.82
CA LEU A 41 11.30 3.09 -5.73
C LEU A 41 11.65 3.85 -7.01
N LEU A 42 12.33 4.99 -6.88
CA LEU A 42 12.78 5.78 -8.02
C LEU A 42 13.70 4.95 -8.94
N LEU A 43 14.65 4.22 -8.37
CA LEU A 43 15.59 3.39 -9.13
C LEU A 43 14.88 2.25 -9.86
N GLU A 44 14.02 1.49 -9.17
CA GLU A 44 13.35 0.33 -9.77
C GLU A 44 12.31 0.72 -10.82
N VAL A 45 11.50 1.75 -10.57
CA VAL A 45 10.52 2.23 -11.57
C VAL A 45 11.25 2.75 -12.80
N ASN A 46 12.34 3.52 -12.65
CA ASN A 46 13.16 3.95 -13.79
C ASN A 46 13.76 2.77 -14.56
N ARG A 47 14.23 1.74 -13.86
CA ARG A 47 14.81 0.55 -14.48
C ARG A 47 13.76 -0.20 -15.30
N LEU A 48 12.57 -0.43 -14.73
CA LEU A 48 11.46 -1.11 -15.39
C LEU A 48 10.91 -0.31 -16.57
N ALA A 49 10.74 1.01 -16.43
CA ALA A 49 10.28 1.88 -17.51
C ALA A 49 11.23 1.85 -18.71
N LYS A 50 12.56 1.79 -18.48
CA LYS A 50 13.57 1.67 -19.55
C LYS A 50 13.54 0.33 -20.29
N GLU A 51 12.95 -0.72 -19.72
CA GLU A 51 12.79 -2.01 -20.42
C GLU A 51 11.77 -1.91 -21.57
N GLY A 52 10.87 -0.92 -21.56
CA GLY A 52 9.96 -0.62 -22.67
C GLY A 52 8.95 -1.72 -23.02
N ARG A 53 8.67 -2.63 -22.08
CA ARG A 53 7.80 -3.81 -22.27
C ARG A 53 6.59 -3.87 -21.33
N PHE A 54 6.42 -2.86 -20.48
CA PHE A 54 5.34 -2.79 -19.50
C PHE A 54 4.50 -1.54 -19.75
N ASP A 55 3.19 -1.71 -19.81
CA ASP A 55 2.23 -0.60 -19.97
C ASP A 55 1.75 -0.04 -18.62
N GLN A 56 1.79 -0.86 -17.58
CA GLN A 56 1.27 -0.57 -16.25
C GLN A 56 2.18 -1.15 -15.18
N LEU A 57 2.24 -0.50 -14.02
CA LEU A 57 2.95 -0.97 -12.84
C LEU A 57 2.00 -0.95 -11.65
N VAL A 58 1.92 -2.07 -10.94
CA VAL A 58 1.21 -2.17 -9.66
C VAL A 58 2.26 -2.19 -8.55
N ILE A 59 2.13 -1.28 -7.60
CA ILE A 59 3.02 -1.16 -6.44
C ILE A 59 2.23 -1.52 -5.20
N GLU A 60 2.66 -2.56 -4.51
CA GLU A 60 2.17 -2.91 -3.18
C GLU A 60 3.12 -2.32 -2.14
N SER A 61 2.64 -1.34 -1.39
CA SER A 61 3.38 -0.81 -0.24
C SER A 61 3.14 -1.68 0.99
N THR A 62 4.01 -1.58 2.01
CA THR A 62 3.74 -2.24 3.29
C THR A 62 2.45 -1.70 3.91
N GLY A 63 1.74 -2.52 4.69
CA GLY A 63 0.46 -2.13 5.33
C GLY A 63 0.55 -0.91 6.25
N ILE A 64 1.76 -0.54 6.68
CA ILE A 64 2.07 0.61 7.53
C ILE A 64 2.71 1.79 6.79
N SER A 65 2.84 1.69 5.46
CA SER A 65 3.32 2.79 4.61
C SER A 65 2.28 3.89 4.50
N GLU A 66 2.75 5.13 4.50
CA GLU A 66 1.90 6.28 4.21
C GLU A 66 1.75 6.45 2.68
N PRO A 67 0.53 6.73 2.19
CA PRO A 67 0.29 6.98 0.78
C PRO A 67 1.02 8.22 0.24
N LEU A 68 1.12 9.28 1.06
CA LEU A 68 1.64 10.58 0.62
C LEU A 68 3.12 10.51 0.18
N PRO A 69 4.07 9.96 0.95
CA PRO A 69 5.46 9.82 0.50
C PRO A 69 5.62 9.02 -0.80
N VAL A 70 4.78 7.99 -1.00
CA VAL A 70 4.75 7.22 -2.26
C VAL A 70 4.33 8.13 -3.41
N ALA A 71 3.22 8.85 -3.25
CA ALA A 71 2.71 9.75 -4.28
C ALA A 71 3.67 10.91 -4.58
N GLU A 72 4.33 11.46 -3.56
CA GLU A 72 5.33 12.52 -3.73
C GLU A 72 6.52 12.09 -4.60
N THR A 73 6.87 10.80 -4.58
CA THR A 73 7.92 10.25 -5.44
C THR A 73 7.56 10.37 -6.94
N PHE A 74 6.26 10.39 -7.26
CA PHE A 74 5.75 10.58 -8.61
C PHE A 74 5.53 12.05 -8.99
N THR A 75 5.22 12.93 -8.04
CA THR A 75 4.84 14.32 -8.35
C THR A 75 5.96 15.33 -8.17
N PHE A 76 6.89 15.11 -7.23
CA PHE A 76 7.95 16.06 -6.91
C PHE A 76 9.32 15.59 -7.38
N ALA A 77 10.11 16.53 -7.89
CA ALA A 77 11.53 16.32 -8.15
C ALA A 77 12.32 16.35 -6.83
N GLY A 78 13.25 15.41 -6.67
CA GLY A 78 14.24 15.44 -5.60
C GLY A 78 15.26 16.58 -5.78
N ASP A 79 16.20 16.68 -4.84
CA ASP A 79 17.26 17.71 -4.87
C ASP A 79 18.18 17.61 -6.11
N ASP A 80 18.25 16.42 -6.72
CA ASP A 80 18.97 16.13 -7.96
C ASP A 80 18.13 16.43 -9.23
N GLY A 81 16.89 16.90 -9.05
CA GLY A 81 15.95 17.20 -10.12
C GLY A 81 15.22 15.98 -10.67
N GLN A 82 15.43 14.78 -10.13
CA GLN A 82 14.80 13.56 -10.63
C GLN A 82 13.42 13.35 -10.02
N SER A 83 12.46 12.97 -10.87
CA SER A 83 11.08 12.60 -10.49
C SER A 83 10.61 11.47 -11.39
N LEU A 84 9.78 10.57 -10.85
CA LEU A 84 9.16 9.52 -11.64
C LEU A 84 8.16 10.04 -12.66
N SER A 85 7.64 11.27 -12.51
CA SER A 85 6.73 11.92 -13.47
C SER A 85 7.23 11.93 -14.92
N THR A 86 8.55 11.84 -15.12
CA THR A 86 9.17 11.83 -16.46
C THR A 86 9.10 10.47 -17.16
N VAL A 87 8.89 9.38 -16.43
CA VAL A 87 8.91 8.00 -16.94
C VAL A 87 7.64 7.21 -16.62
N ALA A 88 6.88 7.60 -15.61
CA ALA A 88 5.66 6.95 -15.17
C ALA A 88 4.67 7.99 -14.60
N ARG A 89 3.38 7.70 -14.74
CA ARG A 89 2.30 8.50 -14.13
C ARG A 89 1.68 7.70 -12.99
N LEU A 90 1.50 8.32 -11.83
CA LEU A 90 0.65 7.76 -10.79
C LEU A 90 -0.81 7.86 -11.25
N ASP A 91 -1.43 6.71 -11.53
CA ASP A 91 -2.75 6.65 -12.15
C ASP A 91 -3.89 6.54 -11.13
N THR A 92 -3.74 5.68 -10.13
CA THR A 92 -4.79 5.39 -9.13
C THR A 92 -4.13 4.91 -7.84
N MET A 93 -4.53 5.49 -6.72
CA MET A 93 -4.27 4.98 -5.38
C MET A 93 -5.43 4.10 -4.94
N VAL A 94 -5.14 2.84 -4.58
CA VAL A 94 -6.15 1.87 -4.17
C VAL A 94 -5.93 1.48 -2.71
N THR A 95 -6.96 1.63 -1.88
CA THR A 95 -6.95 1.16 -0.49
C THR A 95 -7.90 -0.01 -0.34
N VAL A 96 -7.37 -1.13 0.16
CA VAL A 96 -8.14 -2.35 0.42
C VAL A 96 -8.45 -2.41 1.91
N VAL A 97 -9.71 -2.32 2.28
CA VAL A 97 -10.18 -2.33 3.67
C VAL A 97 -10.68 -3.72 4.02
N ASP A 98 -10.11 -4.32 5.07
CA ASP A 98 -10.64 -5.52 5.71
C ASP A 98 -11.88 -5.17 6.54
N ALA A 99 -13.08 -5.40 5.99
CA ALA A 99 -14.33 -5.05 6.63
C ALA A 99 -14.56 -5.74 7.98
N PHE A 100 -13.99 -6.94 8.17
CA PHE A 100 -14.14 -7.73 9.40
C PHE A 100 -13.33 -7.14 10.56
N ASN A 101 -12.10 -6.70 10.28
CA ASN A 101 -11.22 -6.15 11.32
C ASN A 101 -11.35 -4.63 11.48
N PHE A 102 -11.80 -3.90 10.45
CA PHE A 102 -11.79 -2.44 10.42
C PHE A 102 -12.46 -1.80 11.64
N LEU A 103 -13.68 -2.20 11.99
CA LEU A 103 -14.40 -1.57 13.12
C LEU A 103 -13.67 -1.75 14.45
N ARG A 104 -13.01 -2.90 14.65
CA ARG A 104 -12.22 -3.17 15.86
C ARG A 104 -10.98 -2.29 15.91
N ASP A 105 -10.33 -2.12 14.77
CA ASP A 105 -9.09 -1.37 14.66
C ASP A 105 -9.34 0.14 14.72
N TYR A 106 -10.45 0.60 14.13
CA TYR A 106 -10.93 1.97 14.17
C TYR A 106 -11.38 2.41 15.56
N ASP A 107 -12.03 1.54 16.34
CA ASP A 107 -12.42 1.83 17.73
C ASP A 107 -11.24 1.63 18.73
N SER A 108 -10.05 1.24 18.26
CA SER A 108 -8.87 0.99 19.11
C SER A 108 -8.12 2.28 19.46
N ALA A 109 -7.43 2.28 20.60
CA ALA A 109 -6.45 3.32 20.96
C ALA A 109 -5.00 2.80 20.78
N ASP A 110 -4.83 1.78 19.95
CA ASP A 110 -3.53 1.13 19.74
C ASP A 110 -2.61 2.05 18.95
N SER A 111 -1.33 2.10 19.34
CA SER A 111 -0.29 2.64 18.46
C SER A 111 0.14 1.57 17.46
N ILE A 112 0.63 1.97 16.31
CA ILE A 112 1.17 1.02 15.31
C ILE A 112 2.24 0.14 15.98
N ARG A 113 3.11 0.78 16.80
CA ARG A 113 4.14 0.11 17.61
C ARG A 113 3.60 -0.96 18.55
N SER A 114 2.43 -0.77 19.18
CA SER A 114 1.87 -1.78 20.10
C SER A 114 1.45 -3.07 19.38
N ARG A 115 1.20 -2.99 18.06
CA ARG A 115 0.88 -4.13 17.19
C ARG A 115 2.13 -4.82 16.62
N GLY A 116 3.33 -4.34 16.94
CA GLY A 116 4.58 -4.89 16.45
C GLY A 116 4.93 -4.46 15.03
N GLU A 117 4.15 -3.55 14.46
CA GLU A 117 4.39 -2.95 13.15
C GLU A 117 4.92 -1.53 13.42
N SER A 118 6.03 -1.10 12.83
CA SER A 118 6.59 0.24 13.08
C SER A 118 7.64 0.60 12.05
N LEU A 119 7.68 1.87 11.64
CA LEU A 119 8.73 2.37 10.75
C LEU A 119 10.04 2.72 11.49
N GLY A 120 10.05 2.61 12.82
CA GLY A 120 11.22 2.86 13.67
C GLY A 120 10.86 3.39 15.06
N GLU A 121 11.88 3.64 15.89
CA GLU A 121 11.73 4.06 17.30
C GLU A 121 10.95 5.38 17.52
N GLY A 122 10.75 6.19 16.47
CA GLY A 122 10.00 7.46 16.53
C GLY A 122 8.60 7.41 15.92
N ASP A 123 8.08 6.22 15.59
CA ASP A 123 6.74 6.06 15.02
C ASP A 123 5.67 6.11 16.14
N GLU A 124 5.10 7.30 16.35
CA GLU A 124 4.12 7.61 17.41
C GLU A 124 2.67 7.62 16.91
N ARG A 125 2.43 7.21 15.66
CA ARG A 125 1.10 7.24 15.05
C ARG A 125 0.18 6.19 15.67
N SER A 126 -1.12 6.51 15.74
CA SER A 126 -2.13 5.51 16.09
C SER A 126 -2.51 4.68 14.86
N VAL A 127 -3.02 3.48 15.10
CA VAL A 127 -3.56 2.63 14.03
C VAL A 127 -4.72 3.33 13.32
N VAL A 128 -5.52 4.08 14.07
CA VAL A 128 -6.69 4.81 13.54
C VAL A 128 -6.25 5.91 12.58
N ASP A 129 -5.23 6.70 12.94
CA ASP A 129 -4.73 7.78 12.09
C ASP A 129 -4.22 7.23 10.75
N LEU A 130 -3.45 6.13 10.78
CA LEU A 130 -2.97 5.46 9.57
C LEU A 130 -4.12 4.97 8.68
N LEU A 131 -5.14 4.33 9.27
CA LEU A 131 -6.30 3.84 8.53
C LEU A 131 -7.06 4.99 7.85
N ILE A 132 -7.25 6.10 8.56
CA ILE A 132 -7.94 7.29 8.03
C ILE A 132 -7.13 7.89 6.89
N GLU A 133 -5.82 8.10 7.06
CA GLU A 133 -4.94 8.65 6.01
C GLU A 133 -4.96 7.77 4.74
N GLN A 134 -4.94 6.44 4.88
CA GLN A 134 -5.02 5.53 3.75
C GLN A 134 -6.37 5.58 3.03
N ILE A 135 -7.47 5.81 3.75
CA ILE A 135 -8.81 5.94 3.16
C ILE A 135 -8.95 7.29 2.44
N GLU A 136 -8.56 8.38 3.10
CA GLU A 136 -8.71 9.74 2.56
C GLU A 136 -7.84 9.97 1.31
N PHE A 137 -6.70 9.29 1.21
CA PHE A 137 -5.77 9.48 0.10
C PHE A 137 -6.12 8.63 -1.15
N CYS A 138 -6.99 7.64 -1.03
CA CYS A 138 -7.25 6.72 -2.13
C CYS A 138 -8.23 7.28 -3.17
N ASP A 139 -8.00 6.97 -4.44
CA ASP A 139 -8.95 7.20 -5.52
C ASP A 139 -10.03 6.11 -5.55
N VAL A 140 -9.65 4.89 -5.17
CA VAL A 140 -10.52 3.71 -5.17
C VAL A 140 -10.39 2.99 -3.83
N LEU A 141 -11.54 2.77 -3.18
CA LEU A 141 -11.64 1.99 -1.96
C LEU A 141 -12.29 0.64 -2.25
N VAL A 142 -11.60 -0.45 -1.90
CA VAL A 142 -12.09 -1.82 -2.05
C VAL A 142 -12.41 -2.39 -0.68
N LEU A 143 -13.67 -2.77 -0.47
CA LEU A 143 -14.10 -3.47 0.74
C LEU A 143 -13.93 -4.98 0.56
N ASN A 144 -13.04 -5.58 1.35
CA ASN A 144 -12.82 -7.02 1.39
C ASN A 144 -13.49 -7.65 2.63
N LYS A 145 -13.78 -8.96 2.57
CA LYS A 145 -14.37 -9.75 3.66
C LYS A 145 -15.72 -9.25 4.18
N VAL A 146 -16.50 -8.62 3.30
CA VAL A 146 -17.86 -8.13 3.64
C VAL A 146 -18.79 -9.28 4.00
N ASP A 147 -18.52 -10.49 3.51
CA ASP A 147 -19.24 -11.72 3.86
C ASP A 147 -19.06 -12.17 5.32
N LEU A 148 -18.08 -11.61 6.05
CA LEU A 148 -17.80 -11.96 7.45
C LEU A 148 -18.44 -11.01 8.47
N ILE A 149 -19.16 -9.99 8.02
CA ILE A 149 -19.83 -9.01 8.89
C ILE A 149 -21.34 -9.03 8.70
N ASP A 150 -22.09 -8.65 9.74
CA ASP A 150 -23.54 -8.51 9.66
C ASP A 150 -23.97 -7.17 9.05
N ASP A 151 -25.26 -7.06 8.70
CA ASP A 151 -25.84 -5.86 8.08
C ASP A 151 -25.61 -4.58 8.93
N GLY A 152 -25.64 -4.70 10.26
CA GLY A 152 -25.46 -3.56 11.16
C GLY A 152 -24.00 -3.08 11.21
N GLN A 153 -23.05 -4.02 11.21
CA GLN A 153 -21.63 -3.72 11.05
C GLN A 153 -21.34 -3.10 9.69
N GLN A 154 -21.97 -3.60 8.62
CA GLN A 154 -21.82 -3.05 7.27
C GLN A 154 -22.35 -1.62 7.18
N GLU A 155 -23.51 -1.32 7.76
CA GLU A 155 -24.05 0.04 7.83
C GLU A 155 -23.10 0.98 8.58
N LYS A 156 -22.57 0.55 9.74
CA LYS A 156 -21.60 1.35 10.52
C LYS A 156 -20.33 1.61 9.71
N LEU A 157 -19.77 0.59 9.07
CA LEU A 157 -18.58 0.69 8.23
C LEU A 157 -18.80 1.69 7.09
N MET A 158 -19.90 1.54 6.34
CA MET A 158 -20.21 2.44 5.22
C MET A 158 -20.45 3.88 5.66
N ALA A 159 -21.00 4.09 6.87
CA ALA A 159 -21.17 5.43 7.43
C ALA A 159 -19.81 6.10 7.71
N ILE A 160 -18.87 5.36 8.31
CA ILE A 160 -17.51 5.85 8.58
C ILE A 160 -16.80 6.19 7.27
N LEU A 161 -16.76 5.26 6.33
CA LEU A 161 -16.02 5.40 5.07
C LEU A 161 -16.55 6.51 4.14
N ARG A 162 -17.81 6.91 4.29
CA ARG A 162 -18.39 8.03 3.52
C ARG A 162 -18.28 9.38 4.23
N SER A 163 -17.89 9.37 5.50
CA SER A 163 -17.70 10.57 6.32
C SER A 163 -16.24 11.02 6.41
N ALA A 164 -15.32 10.13 6.05
CA ALA A 164 -13.92 10.42 5.76
C ALA A 164 -13.81 11.19 4.43
#